data_AF-A0A350P6P5-F1
#
_entry.id   AF-A0A350P6P5-F1
#
_cell.length_a   1.000
_cell.length_b   1.000
_cell.length_c   1.000
_cell.angle_alpha   90.00
_cell.angle_beta   90.00
_cell.angle_gamma   90.00
#
_symmetry.space_group_name_H-M   'P 1'
#
loop_
_entity.id
_entity.type
_entity.pdbx_description
1 polymer ?
#
loop_
_entity_poly.entity_id
_entity_poly.type
_entity_poly.pdbx_seq_one_letter_code
_entity_poly.pdbx_strand_id
1 'polypeptide(L)'
;TQAMESLHRVSEQSGDIGKLVDENKRQVLHQAKLAEASAKTINRLDENSRNIGSILDVIKTIAEQTNLLALNAAIEAARAGEQGRGFAVVADEVRTLANRTHDSTEEIEAMIRNLQKDASEAVTAIRDGREQAREGVEITEQVASQMAEIREIIAGLHDINEHIVADTQQQDVLLADVAQSLNTIVSLADSSATSTRQANESTMLLDAQTESLRKAVERFQL
;
A
#
# COMPACT_ATOMS: atom_id res chain seq x y z
N THR A 1 3.53 3.18 31.33
CA THR A 1 2.79 1.90 31.45
C THR A 1 3.00 1.08 30.18
N GLN A 2 2.89 -0.26 30.20
CA GLN A 2 3.01 -1.10 28.99
C GLN A 2 2.05 -0.65 27.86
N ALA A 3 0.90 -0.08 28.23
CA ALA A 3 -0.08 0.47 27.30
C ALA A 3 0.45 1.68 26.51
N MET A 4 1.11 2.64 27.17
CA MET A 4 1.75 3.79 26.50
C MET A 4 2.87 3.36 25.55
N GLU A 5 3.69 2.39 25.97
CA GLU A 5 4.76 1.85 25.12
C GLU A 5 4.19 1.17 23.86
N SER A 6 3.06 0.47 24.02
CA SER A 6 2.34 -0.15 22.91
C SER A 6 1.72 0.89 21.97
N LEU A 7 1.07 1.92 22.50
CA LEU A 7 0.50 3.03 21.70
C LEU A 7 1.59 3.79 20.93
N HIS A 8 2.72 4.07 21.57
CA HIS A 8 3.86 4.71 20.91
C HIS A 8 4.38 3.86 19.74
N ARG A 9 4.55 2.54 19.95
CA ARG A 9 4.99 1.62 18.89
C ARG A 9 4.03 1.60 17.70
N VAL A 10 2.72 1.54 17.94
CA VAL A 10 1.73 1.53 16.86
C VAL A 10 1.69 2.89 16.13
N SER A 11 1.86 4.00 16.85
CA SER A 11 1.98 5.34 16.24
C SER A 11 3.18 5.43 15.31
N GLU A 12 4.35 4.96 15.77
CA GLU A 12 5.59 4.92 14.98
C GLU A 12 5.43 4.04 13.73
N GLN A 13 4.88 2.82 13.90
CA GLN A 13 4.59 1.91 12.78
C GLN A 13 3.61 2.53 11.77
N SER A 14 2.56 3.23 12.23
CA SER A 14 1.61 3.92 11.36
C SER A 14 2.27 5.07 10.58
N GLY A 15 3.22 5.77 11.20
CA GLY A 15 4.03 6.78 10.53
C GLY A 15 4.91 6.20 9.43
N ASP A 16 5.57 5.07 9.70
CA ASP A 16 6.42 4.39 8.71
C ASP A 16 5.63 3.78 7.55
N ILE A 17 4.45 3.21 7.82
CA ILE A 17 3.53 2.79 6.76
C ILE A 17 3.12 3.99 5.89
N GLY A 18 2.84 5.15 6.49
CA GLY A 18 2.55 6.37 5.75
C GLY A 18 3.67 6.77 4.77
N LYS A 19 4.94 6.67 5.19
CA LYS A 19 6.09 6.94 4.31
C LYS A 19 6.21 5.90 3.18
N LEU A 20 6.00 4.62 3.50
CA LEU A 20 6.04 3.53 2.51
C LEU A 20 4.97 3.70 1.44
N VAL A 21 3.77 4.15 1.82
CA VAL A 21 2.66 4.46 0.92
C VAL A 21 3.03 5.60 -0.03
N ASP A 22 3.64 6.68 0.48
CA ASP A 22 4.12 7.80 -0.34
C ASP A 22 5.27 7.41 -1.28
N GLU A 23 6.17 6.54 -0.84
CA GLU A 23 7.23 5.97 -1.67
C GLU A 23 6.65 5.08 -2.77
N ASN A 24 5.72 4.19 -2.44
CA ASN A 24 5.03 3.34 -3.40
C ASN A 24 4.31 4.18 -4.45
N LYS A 25 3.56 5.22 -4.04
CA LYS A 25 2.90 6.16 -4.96
C LYS A 25 3.88 6.77 -5.95
N ARG A 26 5.03 7.26 -5.48
CA ARG A 26 6.08 7.83 -6.35
C ARG A 26 6.64 6.79 -7.31
N GLN A 27 6.87 5.56 -6.83
CA GLN A 27 7.39 4.46 -7.65
C GLN A 27 6.42 4.08 -8.76
N VAL A 28 5.13 3.95 -8.45
CA VAL A 28 4.09 3.59 -9.43
C VAL A 28 3.92 4.70 -10.48
N LEU A 29 3.93 5.97 -10.07
CA LEU A 29 3.91 7.11 -11.01
C LEU A 29 5.15 7.12 -11.92
N HIS A 30 6.32 6.79 -11.38
CA HIS A 30 7.54 6.66 -12.17
C HIS A 30 7.45 5.52 -13.19
N GLN A 31 6.93 4.35 -12.78
CA GLN A 31 6.70 3.21 -13.68
C GLN A 31 5.71 3.56 -14.80
N ALA A 32 4.62 4.28 -14.49
CA ALA A 32 3.67 4.74 -15.50
C ALA A 32 4.33 5.66 -16.55
N LYS A 33 5.25 6.54 -16.11
CA LYS A 33 6.02 7.40 -17.02
C LYS A 33 6.99 6.61 -17.90
N LEU A 34 7.67 5.61 -17.33
CA LEU A 34 8.54 4.71 -18.10
C LEU A 34 7.74 3.90 -19.13
N ALA A 35 6.56 3.40 -18.75
CA ALA A 35 5.64 2.71 -19.64
C ALA A 35 5.25 3.60 -20.83
N GLU A 36 4.93 4.88 -20.61
CA GLU A 36 4.63 5.83 -21.69
C GLU A 36 5.83 6.05 -22.64
N ALA A 37 7.05 6.16 -22.09
CA ALA A 37 8.26 6.29 -22.89
C ALA A 37 8.53 5.03 -23.75
N SER A 38 8.30 3.85 -23.19
CA SER A 38 8.38 2.57 -23.91
C SER A 38 7.34 2.49 -25.03
N ALA A 39 6.09 2.90 -24.78
CA ALA A 39 5.05 2.95 -25.80
C ALA A 39 5.45 3.85 -26.98
N LYS A 40 6.03 5.03 -26.71
CA LYS A 40 6.53 5.93 -27.77
C LYS A 40 7.63 5.28 -28.62
N THR A 41 8.54 4.56 -27.97
CA THR A 41 9.62 3.84 -28.66
C THR A 41 9.09 2.73 -29.55
N ILE A 42 8.12 1.95 -29.05
CA ILE A 42 7.51 0.86 -29.82
C ILE A 42 6.63 1.39 -30.96
N ASN A 43 5.91 2.49 -30.76
CA ASN A 43 5.16 3.13 -31.85
C ASN A 43 6.10 3.60 -32.98
N ARG A 44 7.27 4.14 -32.64
CA ARG A 44 8.31 4.45 -33.64
C ARG A 44 8.85 3.21 -34.34
N LEU A 45 8.97 2.09 -33.63
CA LEU A 45 9.37 0.81 -34.22
C LEU A 45 8.31 0.33 -35.24
N ASP A 46 7.03 0.39 -34.88
CA ASP A 46 5.92 0.04 -35.78
C ASP A 46 5.91 0.92 -37.06
N GLU A 47 6.07 2.24 -36.90
CA GLU A 47 6.17 3.17 -38.02
C GLU A 47 7.37 2.87 -38.93
N ASN A 48 8.55 2.63 -38.35
CA ASN A 48 9.74 2.24 -39.10
C ASN A 48 9.54 0.90 -39.84
N SER A 49 8.91 -0.09 -39.21
CA SER A 49 8.59 -1.38 -39.82
C SER A 49 7.65 -1.22 -41.01
N ARG A 50 6.64 -0.33 -40.93
CA ARG A 50 5.76 0.00 -42.08
C ARG A 50 6.54 0.66 -43.22
N ASN A 51 7.45 1.57 -42.90
CA ASN A 51 8.32 2.20 -43.92
C ASN A 51 9.21 1.16 -44.60
N ILE A 52 9.79 0.21 -43.86
CA ILE A 52 10.56 -0.90 -44.43
C ILE A 52 9.68 -1.76 -45.35
N GLY A 53 8.43 -2.06 -44.95
CA GLY A 53 7.47 -2.76 -45.79
C GLY A 53 7.28 -2.07 -47.15
N SER A 54 7.08 -0.75 -47.16
CA SER A 54 6.92 0.00 -48.42
C SER A 54 8.17 -0.03 -49.32
N ILE A 55 9.37 -0.10 -48.72
CA ILE A 55 10.62 -0.23 -49.47
C ILE A 55 10.74 -1.64 -50.07
N LEU A 56 10.33 -2.67 -49.33
CA LEU A 56 10.33 -4.05 -49.83
C LEU A 56 9.39 -4.24 -51.02
N ASP A 57 8.22 -3.60 -51.02
CA ASP A 57 7.30 -3.61 -52.17
C ASP A 57 7.96 -3.05 -53.44
N VAL A 58 8.74 -1.98 -53.30
CA VAL A 58 9.52 -1.40 -54.41
C VAL A 58 10.60 -2.39 -54.88
N ILE A 59 11.34 -3.01 -53.97
CA ILE A 59 12.38 -3.99 -54.32
C ILE A 59 11.78 -5.22 -55.01
N LYS A 60 10.63 -5.71 -54.53
CA LYS A 60 9.88 -6.82 -55.14
C LYS A 60 9.49 -6.47 -56.58
N THR A 61 8.97 -5.26 -56.79
CA THR A 61 8.64 -4.75 -58.13
C THR A 61 9.88 -4.67 -59.03
N ILE A 62 11.02 -4.20 -58.51
CA ILE A 62 12.29 -4.15 -59.26
C ILE A 62 12.78 -5.56 -59.61
N ALA A 63 12.70 -6.51 -58.69
CA ALA A 63 13.09 -7.90 -58.92
C ALA A 63 12.23 -8.55 -60.02
N GLU A 64 10.91 -8.34 -59.98
CA GLU A 64 9.99 -8.81 -61.03
C GLU A 64 10.29 -8.17 -62.39
N GLN A 65 10.53 -6.86 -62.45
CA GLN A 65 10.93 -6.17 -63.68
C GLN A 65 12.27 -6.68 -64.21
N THR A 66 13.23 -6.92 -63.33
CA THR A 66 14.56 -7.45 -63.69
C THR A 66 14.45 -8.88 -64.24
N ASN A 67 13.60 -9.71 -63.63
CA ASN A 67 13.31 -11.06 -64.10
C ASN A 67 12.69 -11.03 -65.51
N LEU A 68 11.76 -10.11 -65.76
CA LEU A 68 11.10 -9.95 -67.05
C LEU A 68 12.05 -9.40 -68.13
N LEU A 69 12.94 -8.47 -67.76
CA LEU A 69 14.04 -7.99 -68.63
C LEU A 69 15.02 -9.11 -68.98
N ALA A 70 15.41 -9.92 -68.00
CA ALA A 70 16.30 -11.06 -68.20
C ALA A 70 15.69 -12.11 -69.13
N LEU A 71 14.38 -12.38 -68.98
CA LEU A 71 13.64 -13.26 -69.87
C LEU A 71 13.66 -12.76 -71.32
N ASN A 72 13.39 -11.47 -71.54
CA ASN A 72 13.44 -10.87 -72.87
C ASN A 72 14.86 -10.95 -73.48
N ALA A 73 15.90 -10.73 -72.66
CA ALA A 73 17.29 -10.87 -73.10
C ALA A 73 17.65 -12.31 -73.48
N ALA A 74 17.17 -13.30 -72.71
CA ALA A 74 17.37 -14.72 -73.02
C ALA A 74 16.68 -15.12 -74.34
N ILE A 75 15.47 -14.60 -74.59
CA ILE A 75 14.74 -14.82 -75.86
C ILE A 75 15.53 -14.24 -77.03
N GLU A 76 16.03 -13.01 -76.93
CA GLU A 76 16.77 -12.37 -78.02
C GLU A 76 18.15 -13.01 -78.24
N ALA A 77 18.80 -13.47 -77.17
CA ALA A 77 20.05 -14.23 -77.25
C ALA A 77 19.84 -15.58 -77.98
N ALA A 78 18.73 -16.28 -77.71
CA ALA A 78 18.38 -17.50 -78.45
C ALA A 78 18.11 -17.21 -79.94
N ARG A 79 17.52 -16.05 -80.25
CA ARG A 79 17.25 -15.59 -81.62
C ARG A 79 18.52 -15.28 -82.41
N ALA A 80 19.57 -14.80 -81.76
CA ALA A 80 20.88 -14.55 -82.36
C ALA A 80 21.73 -15.82 -82.62
N GLY A 81 21.25 -17.00 -82.20
CA GLY A 81 21.93 -18.28 -82.43
C GLY A 81 23.30 -18.36 -81.75
N GLU A 82 24.32 -18.84 -82.47
CA GLU A 82 25.68 -19.01 -81.93
C GLU A 82 26.31 -17.69 -81.46
N GLN A 83 25.97 -16.55 -82.07
CA GLN A 83 26.49 -15.23 -81.67
C GLN A 83 25.90 -14.75 -80.33
N GLY A 84 24.76 -15.32 -79.90
CA GLY A 84 24.06 -14.96 -78.67
C GLY A 84 24.43 -15.80 -77.45
N ARG A 85 25.27 -16.84 -77.58
CA ARG A 85 25.55 -17.79 -76.46
C ARG A 85 26.10 -17.10 -75.21
N GLY A 86 27.00 -16.13 -75.36
CA GLY A 86 27.52 -15.38 -74.21
C GLY A 86 26.44 -14.54 -73.52
N PHE A 87 25.55 -13.91 -74.29
CA PHE A 87 24.43 -13.14 -73.76
C PHE A 87 23.37 -14.03 -73.08
N ALA A 88 23.13 -15.25 -73.59
CA ALA A 88 22.19 -16.19 -72.99
C ALA A 88 22.61 -16.59 -71.56
N VAL A 89 23.90 -16.86 -71.35
CA VAL A 89 24.43 -17.20 -70.01
C VAL A 89 24.26 -16.03 -69.03
N VAL A 90 24.54 -14.80 -69.47
CA VAL A 90 24.35 -13.61 -68.64
C VAL A 90 22.87 -13.40 -68.32
N ALA A 91 21.98 -13.60 -69.28
CA ALA A 91 20.54 -13.46 -69.08
C ALA A 91 20.01 -14.46 -68.05
N ASP A 92 20.43 -15.73 -68.08
CA ASP A 92 20.04 -16.73 -67.08
C ASP A 92 20.60 -16.43 -65.68
N GLU A 93 21.81 -15.90 -65.58
CA GLU A 93 22.40 -15.48 -64.30
C GLU A 93 21.61 -14.31 -63.69
N VAL A 94 21.28 -13.29 -64.51
CA VAL A 94 20.45 -12.16 -64.06
C VAL A 94 19.06 -12.64 -63.63
N ARG A 95 18.45 -13.59 -64.37
CA ARG A 95 17.16 -14.18 -64.02
C ARG A 95 17.21 -14.90 -62.68
N THR A 96 18.27 -15.66 -62.44
CA THR A 96 18.50 -16.37 -61.17
C THR A 96 18.68 -15.39 -60.02
N LEU A 97 19.42 -14.30 -60.23
CA LEU A 97 19.63 -13.24 -59.24
C LEU A 97 18.33 -12.50 -58.90
N ALA A 98 17.50 -12.24 -59.91
CA ALA A 98 16.19 -11.61 -59.75
C ALA A 98 15.24 -12.47 -58.92
N ASN A 99 15.15 -13.78 -59.20
CA ASN A 99 14.35 -14.72 -58.40
C ASN A 99 14.86 -14.80 -56.95
N ARG A 100 16.18 -14.93 -56.74
CA ARG A 100 16.75 -14.93 -55.38
C ARG A 100 16.47 -13.64 -54.62
N THR A 101 16.44 -12.50 -55.31
CA THR A 101 16.09 -11.20 -54.72
C THR A 101 14.62 -11.19 -54.30
N HIS A 102 13.72 -11.70 -55.15
CA HIS A 102 12.29 -11.83 -54.86
C HIS A 102 12.03 -12.71 -53.62
N ASP A 103 12.61 -13.91 -53.59
CA ASP A 103 12.46 -14.84 -52.46
C ASP A 103 12.96 -14.20 -51.16
N SER A 104 14.11 -13.52 -51.20
CA SER A 104 14.66 -12.80 -50.04
C SER A 104 13.74 -11.67 -49.57
N THR A 105 13.11 -10.94 -50.50
CA THR A 105 12.16 -9.89 -50.13
C THR A 105 10.90 -10.45 -49.45
N GLU A 106 10.40 -11.61 -49.87
CA GLU A 106 9.26 -12.26 -49.21
C GLU A 106 9.59 -12.75 -47.80
N GLU A 107 10.78 -13.31 -47.60
CA GLU A 107 11.26 -13.70 -46.26
C GLU A 107 11.37 -12.48 -45.32
N ILE A 108 11.95 -11.38 -45.81
CA ILE A 108 12.06 -10.14 -45.01
C ILE A 108 10.67 -9.56 -44.72
N GLU A 109 9.75 -9.58 -45.68
CA GLU A 109 8.38 -9.10 -45.48
C GLU A 109 7.65 -9.92 -44.39
N ALA A 110 7.83 -11.23 -44.37
CA ALA A 110 7.30 -12.09 -43.29
C ALA A 110 7.89 -11.71 -41.92
N MET A 111 9.19 -11.44 -41.84
CA MET A 111 9.83 -10.96 -40.60
C MET A 111 9.28 -9.60 -40.16
N ILE A 112 9.06 -8.67 -41.09
CA ILE A 112 8.49 -7.35 -40.79
C ILE A 112 7.04 -7.46 -40.28
N ARG A 113 6.22 -8.34 -40.86
CA ARG A 113 4.86 -8.60 -40.36
C ARG A 113 4.87 -9.12 -38.92
N ASN A 114 5.79 -10.02 -38.59
CA ASN A 114 5.96 -10.51 -37.22
C ASN A 114 6.40 -9.37 -36.28
N LEU A 115 7.36 -8.54 -36.69
CA LEU A 115 7.79 -7.37 -35.91
C LEU A 115 6.65 -6.38 -35.64
N GLN A 116 5.78 -6.13 -36.62
CA GLN A 116 4.60 -5.28 -36.46
C GLN A 116 3.60 -5.87 -35.47
N LYS A 117 3.36 -7.18 -35.56
CA LYS A 117 2.50 -7.90 -34.61
C LYS A 117 3.06 -7.80 -33.19
N ASP A 118 4.33 -8.11 -32.99
CA ASP A 118 4.99 -8.07 -31.68
C ASP A 118 4.99 -6.63 -31.11
N ALA A 119 5.19 -5.62 -31.95
CA ALA A 119 5.08 -4.21 -31.55
C ALA A 119 3.65 -3.86 -31.07
N SER A 120 2.62 -4.29 -31.79
CA SER A 120 1.22 -4.08 -31.41
C SER A 120 0.86 -4.78 -30.09
N GLU A 121 1.32 -6.01 -29.89
CA GLU A 121 1.14 -6.75 -28.64
C GLU A 121 1.85 -6.03 -27.48
N ALA A 122 3.08 -5.54 -27.69
CA ALA A 122 3.81 -4.79 -26.68
C ALA A 122 3.13 -3.46 -26.31
N VAL A 123 2.55 -2.73 -27.26
CA VAL A 123 1.77 -1.51 -26.97
C VAL A 123 0.55 -1.83 -26.12
N THR A 124 -0.14 -2.95 -26.41
CA THR A 124 -1.31 -3.38 -25.64
C THR A 124 -0.92 -3.72 -24.20
N ALA A 125 0.13 -4.53 -24.02
CA ALA A 125 0.64 -4.89 -22.69
C ALA A 125 1.09 -3.66 -21.88
N ILE A 126 1.72 -2.68 -22.52
CA ILE A 126 2.09 -1.42 -21.87
C ILE A 126 0.88 -0.60 -21.46
N ARG A 127 -0.18 -0.58 -22.30
CA ARG A 127 -1.42 0.12 -21.99
C ARG A 127 -2.09 -0.50 -20.76
N ASP A 128 -2.15 -1.82 -20.70
CA ASP A 128 -2.75 -2.55 -19.58
C ASP A 128 -1.93 -2.36 -18.29
N GLY A 129 -0.59 -2.43 -18.39
CA GLY A 129 0.29 -2.13 -17.27
C GLY A 129 0.14 -0.70 -16.74
N ARG A 130 -0.14 0.27 -17.62
CA ARG A 130 -0.43 1.66 -17.20
C ARG A 130 -1.76 1.77 -16.46
N GLU A 131 -2.78 1.01 -16.86
CA GLU A 131 -4.06 1.04 -16.17
C GLU A 131 -3.95 0.39 -14.79
N GLN A 132 -3.27 -0.75 -14.68
CA GLN A 132 -2.97 -1.37 -13.38
C GLN A 132 -2.16 -0.44 -12.47
N ALA A 133 -1.23 0.33 -13.02
CA ALA A 133 -0.50 1.34 -12.25
C ALA A 133 -1.43 2.43 -11.72
N ARG A 134 -2.44 2.86 -12.48
CA ARG A 134 -3.43 3.85 -11.99
C ARG A 134 -4.28 3.29 -10.86
N GLU A 135 -4.79 2.07 -11.02
CA GLU A 135 -5.53 1.37 -9.96
C GLU A 135 -4.66 1.21 -8.70
N GLY A 136 -3.37 0.88 -8.88
CA GLY A 136 -2.41 0.80 -7.79
C GLY A 136 -2.23 2.12 -7.03
N VAL A 137 -2.21 3.26 -7.73
CA VAL A 137 -2.19 4.59 -7.08
C VAL A 137 -3.47 4.82 -6.28
N GLU A 138 -4.63 4.50 -6.82
CA GLU A 138 -5.92 4.69 -6.13
C GLU A 138 -6.00 3.86 -4.84
N ILE A 139 -5.60 2.59 -4.89
CA ILE A 139 -5.51 1.72 -3.71
C ILE A 139 -4.53 2.31 -2.68
N THR A 140 -3.39 2.81 -3.13
CA THR A 140 -2.37 3.44 -2.27
C THR A 140 -2.93 4.69 -1.57
N GLU A 141 -3.75 5.49 -2.27
CA GLU A 141 -4.43 6.65 -1.69
C GLU A 141 -5.48 6.24 -0.64
N GLN A 142 -6.24 5.17 -0.88
CA GLN A 142 -7.17 4.63 0.11
C GLN A 142 -6.44 4.13 1.37
N VAL A 143 -5.31 3.44 1.20
CA VAL A 143 -4.47 3.02 2.33
C VAL A 143 -3.93 4.24 3.10
N ALA A 144 -3.49 5.29 2.39
CA ALA A 144 -3.03 6.53 3.03
C ALA A 144 -4.11 7.16 3.93
N SER A 145 -5.35 7.21 3.43
CA SER A 145 -6.51 7.73 4.18
C SER A 145 -6.79 6.90 5.43
N GLN A 146 -6.87 5.57 5.30
CA GLN A 146 -7.12 4.68 6.44
C GLN A 146 -5.99 4.77 7.48
N MET A 147 -4.74 4.93 7.05
CA MET A 147 -3.63 5.15 7.98
C MET A 147 -3.74 6.50 8.69
N ALA A 148 -4.29 7.53 8.06
CA ALA A 148 -4.54 8.82 8.71
C ALA A 148 -5.61 8.70 9.81
N GLU A 149 -6.70 7.99 9.54
CA GLU A 149 -7.74 7.69 10.53
C GLU A 149 -7.19 6.89 11.71
N ILE A 150 -6.36 5.87 11.45
CA ILE A 150 -5.71 5.09 12.52
C ILE A 150 -4.81 5.98 13.40
N ARG A 151 -4.06 6.93 12.81
CA ARG A 151 -3.25 7.87 13.59
C ARG A 151 -4.09 8.74 14.51
N GLU A 152 -5.26 9.20 14.05
CA GLU A 152 -6.19 9.98 14.85
C GLU A 152 -6.75 9.15 16.02
N ILE A 153 -7.14 7.90 15.77
CA ILE A 153 -7.61 6.97 16.81
C ILE A 153 -6.51 6.73 17.86
N ILE A 154 -5.26 6.51 17.44
CA ILE A 154 -4.14 6.29 18.37
C ILE A 154 -3.87 7.54 19.22
N ALA A 155 -3.95 8.73 18.62
CA ALA A 155 -3.82 9.98 19.36
C ALA A 155 -4.92 10.15 20.42
N GLY A 156 -6.18 9.82 20.08
CA GLY A 156 -7.28 9.81 21.05
C GLY A 156 -7.09 8.78 22.17
N LEU A 157 -6.56 7.59 21.85
CA LEU A 157 -6.24 6.57 22.87
C LEU A 157 -5.12 7.02 23.82
N HIS A 158 -4.16 7.80 23.33
CA HIS A 158 -3.12 8.39 24.16
C HIS A 158 -3.73 9.34 25.19
N ASP A 159 -4.61 10.25 24.76
CA ASP A 159 -5.29 11.22 25.62
C ASP A 159 -6.14 10.52 26.70
N ILE A 160 -6.92 9.51 26.31
CA ILE A 160 -7.69 8.69 27.26
C ILE A 160 -6.79 8.00 28.29
N ASN A 161 -5.62 7.50 27.86
CA ASN A 161 -4.69 6.84 28.79
C ASN A 161 -4.12 7.83 29.81
N GLU A 162 -3.78 9.04 29.39
CA GLU A 162 -3.33 10.10 30.31
C GLU A 162 -4.41 10.43 31.35
N HIS A 163 -5.67 10.54 30.93
CA HIS A 163 -6.80 10.70 31.84
C HIS A 163 -6.93 9.54 32.83
N ILE A 164 -6.83 8.28 32.38
CA ILE A 164 -6.89 7.12 33.27
C ILE A 164 -5.77 7.15 34.32
N VAL A 165 -4.55 7.51 33.91
CA VAL A 165 -3.41 7.62 34.84
C VAL A 165 -3.68 8.71 35.89
N ALA A 166 -4.18 9.87 35.46
CA ALA A 166 -4.55 10.96 36.37
C ALA A 166 -5.67 10.57 37.35
N ASP A 167 -6.74 9.94 36.85
CA ASP A 167 -7.87 9.48 37.65
C ASP A 167 -7.44 8.41 38.67
N THR A 168 -6.54 7.50 38.27
CA THR A 168 -5.98 6.48 39.18
C THR A 168 -5.18 7.12 40.30
N GLN A 169 -4.35 8.12 39.99
CA GLN A 169 -3.61 8.88 41.01
C GLN A 169 -4.56 9.62 41.97
N GLN A 170 -5.66 10.18 41.46
CA GLN A 170 -6.66 10.82 42.29
C GLN A 170 -7.40 9.81 43.18
N GLN A 171 -7.70 8.61 42.67
CA GLN A 171 -8.28 7.53 43.46
C GLN A 171 -7.36 7.09 44.61
N ASP A 172 -6.04 7.00 44.39
CA ASP A 172 -5.09 6.65 45.44
C ASP A 172 -5.13 7.66 46.59
N VAL A 173 -5.22 8.97 46.27
CA VAL A 173 -5.37 10.03 47.27
C VAL A 173 -6.70 9.90 48.03
N LEU A 174 -7.81 9.68 47.31
CA LEU A 174 -9.13 9.51 47.93
C LEU A 174 -9.17 8.28 48.85
N LEU A 175 -8.52 7.18 48.46
CA LEU A 175 -8.43 5.97 49.27
C LEU A 175 -7.62 6.20 50.54
N ALA A 176 -6.58 7.03 50.50
CA ALA A 176 -5.84 7.44 51.69
C ALA A 176 -6.74 8.23 52.66
N ASP A 177 -7.55 9.17 52.16
CA ASP A 177 -8.51 9.94 52.96
C ASP A 177 -9.60 9.06 53.57
N VAL A 178 -10.10 8.08 52.82
CA VAL A 178 -11.05 7.07 53.32
C VAL A 178 -10.43 6.24 54.44
N ALA A 179 -9.18 5.78 54.27
CA ALA A 179 -8.46 5.04 55.29
C ALA A 179 -8.28 5.87 56.58
N GLN A 180 -7.95 7.16 56.46
CA GLN A 180 -7.88 8.07 57.59
C GLN A 180 -9.23 8.28 58.28
N SER A 181 -10.30 8.42 57.51
CA SER A 181 -11.67 8.55 58.02
C SER A 181 -12.09 7.29 58.79
N LEU A 182 -11.76 6.11 58.29
CA LEU A 182 -12.02 4.84 58.99
C LEU A 182 -11.26 4.75 60.32
N ASN A 183 -9.99 5.16 60.36
CA ASN A 183 -9.22 5.22 61.61
C ASN A 183 -9.87 6.16 62.64
N THR A 184 -10.41 7.29 62.17
CA THR A 184 -11.12 8.25 63.03
C THR A 184 -12.42 7.66 63.59
N ILE A 185 -13.18 6.94 62.77
CA ILE A 185 -14.40 6.24 63.19
C ILE A 185 -14.09 5.17 64.25
N VAL A 186 -13.02 4.39 64.05
CA VAL A 186 -12.58 3.38 65.03
C VAL A 186 -12.22 4.04 66.37
N SER A 187 -11.47 5.15 66.35
CA SER A 187 -11.14 5.89 67.57
C SER A 187 -12.37 6.46 68.28
N LEU A 188 -13.32 7.01 67.52
CA LEU A 188 -14.57 7.53 68.07
C LEU A 188 -15.43 6.41 68.69
N ALA A 189 -15.49 5.23 68.05
CA ALA A 189 -16.21 4.07 68.57
C ALA A 189 -15.62 3.60 69.91
N ASP A 190 -14.28 3.57 70.04
CA ASP A 190 -13.61 3.21 71.30
C ASP A 190 -13.86 4.23 72.43
N SER A 191 -13.80 5.53 72.11
CA SER A 191 -14.13 6.61 73.05
C SER A 191 -15.60 6.55 73.51
N SER A 192 -16.52 6.23 72.59
CA SER A 192 -17.95 6.08 72.89
C SER A 192 -18.21 4.87 73.79
N ALA A 193 -17.57 3.73 73.52
CA ALA A 193 -17.64 2.55 74.37
C ALA A 193 -17.12 2.83 75.79
N THR A 194 -16.02 3.59 75.91
CA THR A 194 -15.47 4.02 77.20
C THR A 194 -16.39 4.98 77.95
N SER A 195 -16.94 5.99 77.26
CA SER A 195 -17.91 6.93 77.85
C SER A 195 -19.18 6.23 78.34
N THR A 196 -19.66 5.24 77.59
CA THR A 196 -20.82 4.42 77.98
C THR A 196 -20.54 3.59 79.24
N ARG A 197 -19.33 3.01 79.35
CA ARG A 197 -18.91 2.31 80.59
C ARG A 197 -18.90 3.25 81.79
N GLN A 198 -18.32 4.45 81.65
CA GLN A 198 -18.28 5.46 82.72
C GLN A 198 -19.68 5.95 83.12
N ALA A 199 -20.57 6.16 82.15
CA ALA A 199 -21.95 6.54 82.41
C ALA A 199 -22.70 5.43 83.18
N ASN A 200 -22.47 4.17 82.82
CA ASN A 200 -23.05 3.03 83.53
C ASN A 200 -22.54 2.92 84.97
N GLU A 201 -21.23 3.08 85.20
CA GLU A 201 -20.64 3.14 86.54
C GLU A 201 -21.22 4.29 87.39
N SER A 202 -21.36 5.48 86.80
CA SER A 202 -21.95 6.63 87.46
C SER A 202 -23.42 6.41 87.82
N THR A 203 -24.17 5.75 86.94
CA THR A 203 -25.58 5.37 87.19
C THR A 203 -25.68 4.40 88.37
N MET A 204 -24.77 3.41 88.46
CA MET A 204 -24.72 2.50 89.60
C MET A 204 -24.41 3.22 90.91
N LEU A 205 -23.49 4.20 90.90
CA LEU A 205 -23.18 5.01 92.08
C LEU A 205 -24.37 5.87 92.52
N LEU A 206 -25.07 6.50 91.58
CA LEU A 206 -26.27 7.29 91.86
C LEU A 206 -27.39 6.43 92.45
N ASP A 207 -27.60 5.22 91.93
CA ASP A 207 -28.59 4.28 92.47
C ASP A 207 -28.25 3.89 93.91
N ALA A 208 -26.98 3.57 94.18
CA ALA A 208 -26.49 3.27 95.53
C ALA A 208 -26.66 4.47 96.50
N GLN A 209 -26.38 5.69 96.05
CA GLN A 209 -26.58 6.91 96.85
C GLN A 209 -28.06 7.18 97.11
N THR A 210 -28.92 6.99 96.10
CA THR A 210 -30.37 7.16 96.21
C THR A 210 -30.95 6.18 97.21
N GLU A 211 -30.50 4.92 97.18
CA GLU A 211 -30.87 3.90 98.16
C GLU A 211 -30.39 4.25 99.58
N SER A 212 -29.19 4.81 99.72
CA SER A 212 -28.67 5.28 101.00
C SER A 212 -29.50 6.45 101.57
N LEU A 213 -29.84 7.43 100.72
CA LEU A 213 -30.70 8.55 101.08
C LEU A 213 -32.11 8.07 101.48
N ARG A 214 -32.69 7.12 100.74
CA ARG A 214 -33.98 6.50 101.06
C ARG A 214 -33.98 5.93 102.48
N LYS A 215 -32.96 5.11 102.81
CA LYS A 215 -32.79 4.55 104.16
C LYS A 215 -32.60 5.62 105.23
N ALA A 216 -31.87 6.69 104.93
CA ALA A 216 -31.68 7.80 105.87
C ALA A 216 -33.00 8.53 106.18
N VAL A 217 -33.81 8.83 105.14
CA VAL A 217 -35.12 9.47 105.30
C VAL A 217 -36.09 8.59 106.08
N GLU A 218 -36.16 7.28 105.78
CA GLU A 218 -36.98 6.32 106.54
C GLU A 218 -36.64 6.32 108.03
N ARG A 219 -35.34 6.45 108.37
CA ARG A 219 -34.88 6.51 109.76
C ARG A 219 -35.30 7.78 110.51
N PHE A 220 -35.49 8.90 109.81
CA PHE A 220 -35.95 10.17 110.39
C PHE A 220 -37.48 10.28 110.49
N GLN A 221 -38.24 9.35 109.87
CA GLN A 221 -39.70 9.29 109.95
C GLN A 221 -40.22 8.40 111.11
N LEU A 222 -39.32 7.86 111.95
CA LEU A 222 -39.59 7.17 113.21
C LEU A 222 -39.37 8.11 114.41
#